data_AF-A0A939X461-F1
#
_entry.id   AF-A0A939X461-F1
#
_cell.length_a   1.000
_cell.length_b   1.000
_cell.length_c   1.000
_cell.angle_alpha   90.00
_cell.angle_beta   90.00
_cell.angle_gamma   90.00
#
_symmetry.space_group_name_H-M   'P 1'
#
loop_
_entity.id
_entity.type
_entity.pdbx_description
1 polymer ?
#
loop_
_entity_poly.entity_id
_entity_poly.type
_entity_poly.pdbx_seq_one_letter_code
_entity_poly.pdbx_strand_id
1 'polypeptide(L)'
;MNTLYEPSFEHDACGIGAVVNIDGSKSHKIVDNALSIVEKLEHRAGKDASGETGDGVGILLQISHDFFKKAAGDLIGSLGERDYGIGQIFFPGDSAECKAEKARFEKCVADSGLKLLGWREVPINADVLGKKARDCMPSIWQAFIEKPADCARGLEFDKLLYKARLSFEKTDNHKTYICSFSSRTIVYKGMFLVHELRTFYKDLQSKEYVSSLALVHSRFSTNTNPSWQRAHPNRFIAHNGEINTIRGNVDRMLARDGE
;
A
#
# COMPACT_ATOMS: atom_id res chain seq x y z
N MET A 1 13.26 31.66 -33.73
CA MET A 1 13.90 30.53 -33.00
C MET A 1 12.79 29.56 -32.66
N ASN A 2 12.67 28.47 -33.42
CA ASN A 2 11.76 27.40 -33.04
C ASN A 2 12.38 26.70 -31.84
N THR A 3 11.67 26.68 -30.72
CA THR A 3 12.06 25.89 -29.55
C THR A 3 12.17 24.42 -29.97
N LEU A 4 13.20 23.72 -29.50
CA LEU A 4 13.39 22.26 -29.61
C LEU A 4 12.29 21.44 -28.91
N TYR A 5 11.22 22.09 -28.48
CA TYR A 5 10.09 21.52 -27.77
C TYR A 5 9.01 21.15 -28.78
N GLU A 6 8.77 19.85 -28.92
CA GLU A 6 7.67 19.29 -29.69
C GLU A 6 6.68 18.65 -28.68
N PRO A 7 5.42 19.11 -28.61
CA PRO A 7 4.42 18.56 -27.68
C PRO A 7 4.17 17.05 -27.86
N SER A 8 4.50 16.50 -29.03
CA SER A 8 4.48 15.06 -29.33
C SER A 8 5.42 14.22 -28.47
N PHE A 9 6.48 14.82 -27.89
CA PHE A 9 7.38 14.17 -26.94
C PHE A 9 6.94 14.32 -25.48
N GLU A 10 5.88 15.08 -25.18
CA GLU A 10 5.23 14.98 -23.88
C GLU A 10 4.48 13.65 -23.81
N HIS A 11 5.01 12.73 -23.02
CA HIS A 11 4.29 11.54 -22.61
C HIS A 11 4.00 11.67 -21.12
N ASP A 12 2.72 11.86 -20.79
CA ASP A 12 2.26 11.74 -19.42
C ASP A 12 2.54 10.32 -18.90
N ALA A 13 3.56 10.22 -18.05
CA ALA A 13 3.99 8.99 -17.41
C ALA A 13 3.15 8.73 -16.14
N CYS A 14 2.66 7.51 -15.98
CA CYS A 14 1.74 7.03 -14.94
C CYS A 14 0.24 7.32 -15.22
N GLY A 15 -0.64 6.64 -14.49
CA GLY A 15 -2.08 6.90 -14.51
C GLY A 15 -2.69 6.78 -13.11
N ILE A 16 -3.64 7.65 -12.80
CA ILE A 16 -4.37 7.68 -11.52
C ILE A 16 -5.87 7.62 -11.80
N GLY A 17 -6.60 6.90 -10.94
CA GLY A 17 -8.05 6.89 -10.95
C GLY A 17 -8.60 6.80 -9.54
N ALA A 18 -9.78 7.38 -9.30
CA ALA A 18 -10.49 7.23 -8.05
C ALA A 18 -11.97 6.97 -8.30
N VAL A 19 -12.58 6.13 -7.47
CA VAL A 19 -14.01 5.87 -7.45
C VAL A 19 -14.52 6.13 -6.04
N VAL A 20 -15.55 6.95 -5.92
CA VAL A 20 -16.10 7.38 -4.63
C VAL A 20 -17.62 7.29 -4.66
N ASN A 21 -18.20 6.68 -3.64
CA ASN A 21 -19.61 6.84 -3.31
C ASN A 21 -19.77 8.06 -2.41
N ILE A 22 -20.40 9.11 -2.94
CA ILE A 22 -20.55 10.42 -2.26
C ILE A 22 -21.41 10.30 -0.99
N ASP A 23 -22.38 9.39 -0.98
CA ASP A 23 -23.22 9.09 0.18
C ASP A 23 -22.51 8.25 1.26
N GLY A 24 -21.27 7.81 0.99
CA GLY A 24 -20.49 6.98 1.90
C GLY A 24 -20.88 5.50 1.91
N SER A 25 -21.83 5.07 1.08
CA SER A 25 -22.24 3.67 0.98
C SER A 25 -21.07 2.79 0.51
N LYS A 26 -20.81 1.69 1.21
CA LYS A 26 -19.76 0.74 0.84
C LYS A 26 -20.30 -0.28 -0.14
N SER A 27 -19.59 -0.52 -1.24
CA SER A 27 -19.97 -1.55 -2.22
C SER A 27 -18.75 -2.19 -2.85
N HIS A 28 -18.85 -3.48 -3.17
CA HIS A 28 -17.83 -4.16 -3.96
C HIS A 28 -17.69 -3.56 -5.36
N LYS A 29 -18.77 -2.96 -5.90
CA LYS A 29 -18.74 -2.25 -7.18
C LYS A 29 -17.71 -1.13 -7.22
N ILE A 30 -17.42 -0.48 -6.09
CA ILE A 30 -16.39 0.57 -6.01
C ILE A 30 -15.00 -0.01 -6.17
N VAL A 31 -14.75 -1.15 -5.53
CA VAL A 31 -13.49 -1.89 -5.65
C VAL A 31 -13.31 -2.37 -7.10
N ASP A 32 -14.35 -3.00 -7.65
CA ASP A 32 -14.34 -3.55 -9.01
C ASP A 32 -14.15 -2.46 -10.08
N ASN A 33 -14.90 -1.36 -9.99
CA ASN A 33 -14.76 -0.23 -10.91
C ASN A 33 -13.35 0.37 -10.86
N ALA A 34 -12.76 0.52 -9.67
CA ALA A 34 -11.42 1.08 -9.54
C ALA A 34 -10.35 0.16 -10.14
N LEU A 35 -10.46 -1.15 -9.92
CA LEU A 35 -9.60 -2.13 -10.57
C LEU A 35 -9.76 -2.13 -12.10
N SER A 36 -11.00 -2.04 -12.61
CA SER A 36 -11.25 -1.90 -14.04
C SER A 36 -10.72 -0.60 -14.65
N ILE A 37 -10.62 0.48 -13.86
CA ILE A 37 -9.93 1.70 -14.32
C ILE A 37 -8.45 1.41 -14.51
N VAL A 38 -7.78 0.80 -13.52
CA VAL A 38 -6.32 0.58 -13.61
C VAL A 38 -5.96 -0.40 -14.72
N GLU A 39 -6.78 -1.44 -14.93
CA GLU A 39 -6.64 -2.40 -16.04
C GLU A 39 -6.68 -1.72 -17.42
N LYS A 40 -7.44 -0.62 -17.56
CA LYS A 40 -7.53 0.17 -18.81
C LYS A 40 -6.41 1.20 -18.97
N LEU A 41 -5.58 1.40 -17.95
CA LEU A 41 -4.43 2.31 -18.00
C LEU A 41 -3.16 1.63 -18.54
N GLU A 42 -3.28 0.47 -19.20
CA GLU A 42 -2.14 -0.29 -19.73
C GLU A 42 -1.25 0.54 -20.67
N HIS A 43 -1.86 1.35 -21.55
CA HIS A 43 -1.13 2.22 -22.48
C HIS A 43 -0.31 3.32 -21.78
N ARG A 44 -0.50 3.53 -20.48
CA ARG A 44 0.22 4.52 -19.64
C ARG A 44 1.08 3.86 -18.56
N ALA A 45 1.15 2.53 -18.54
CA ALA A 45 1.92 1.76 -17.58
C ALA A 45 3.32 1.48 -18.12
N GLY A 46 4.33 1.63 -17.28
CA GLY A 46 5.69 1.25 -17.65
C GLY A 46 5.87 -0.26 -17.55
N LYS A 47 6.53 -0.84 -18.55
CA LYS A 47 6.89 -2.25 -18.62
C LYS A 47 8.38 -2.37 -18.88
N ASP A 48 8.97 -3.45 -18.39
CA ASP A 48 10.35 -3.77 -18.71
C ASP A 48 10.51 -4.20 -20.18
N ALA A 49 11.76 -4.36 -20.63
CA ALA A 49 12.07 -4.66 -22.03
C ALA A 49 11.46 -5.99 -22.53
N SER A 50 11.19 -6.96 -21.64
CA SER A 50 10.50 -8.20 -22.01
C SER A 50 8.97 -8.08 -22.00
N GLY A 51 8.42 -6.99 -21.43
CA GLY A 51 6.98 -6.79 -21.29
C GLY A 51 6.32 -7.63 -20.19
N GLU A 52 7.12 -8.38 -19.42
CA GLU A 52 6.66 -9.35 -18.42
C GLU A 52 6.62 -8.76 -17.00
N THR A 53 7.23 -7.59 -16.80
CA THR A 53 7.28 -6.96 -15.48
C THR A 53 6.84 -5.51 -15.57
N GLY A 54 5.86 -5.09 -14.75
CA GLY A 54 5.42 -3.71 -14.67
C GLY A 54 6.09 -2.90 -13.56
N ASP A 55 6.12 -1.58 -13.71
CA ASP A 55 6.82 -0.66 -12.81
C ASP A 55 6.15 -0.41 -11.45
N GLY A 56 4.90 -0.84 -11.31
CA GLY A 56 4.17 -0.85 -10.05
C GLY A 56 2.73 -0.40 -10.17
N VAL A 57 1.84 -1.17 -9.57
CA VAL A 57 0.39 -0.91 -9.57
C VAL A 57 -0.13 -1.09 -8.16
N GLY A 58 -1.14 -0.32 -7.78
CA GLY A 58 -1.77 -0.48 -6.48
C GLY A 58 -3.12 0.18 -6.36
N ILE A 59 -3.78 -0.13 -5.25
CA ILE A 59 -5.09 0.35 -4.86
C ILE A 59 -5.08 0.66 -3.36
N LEU A 60 -5.62 1.82 -3.00
CA LEU A 60 -5.97 2.19 -1.62
C LEU A 60 -7.48 2.02 -1.47
N LEU A 61 -7.87 1.30 -0.42
CA LEU A 61 -9.26 1.03 -0.06
C LEU A 61 -9.52 1.44 1.38
N GLN A 62 -10.80 1.55 1.75
CA GLN A 62 -11.18 1.50 3.16
C GLN A 62 -11.05 0.08 3.69
N ILE A 63 -10.77 -0.05 4.99
CA ILE A 63 -10.78 -1.35 5.66
C ILE A 63 -12.23 -1.88 5.69
N SER A 64 -12.46 -3.00 5.00
CA SER A 64 -13.74 -3.70 4.99
C SER A 64 -13.89 -4.58 6.24
N HIS A 65 -14.63 -4.11 7.25
CA HIS A 65 -14.78 -4.83 8.53
C HIS A 65 -15.38 -6.23 8.34
N ASP A 66 -16.48 -6.36 7.60
CA ASP A 66 -17.17 -7.64 7.42
C ASP A 66 -16.30 -8.67 6.71
N PHE A 67 -15.48 -8.23 5.74
CA PHE A 67 -14.48 -9.08 5.09
C PHE A 67 -13.44 -9.59 6.11
N PHE A 68 -12.83 -8.67 6.87
CA PHE A 68 -11.76 -9.04 7.81
C PHE A 68 -12.28 -9.85 9.01
N LYS A 69 -13.53 -9.64 9.43
CA LYS A 69 -14.17 -10.47 10.46
C LYS A 69 -14.22 -11.95 10.06
N LYS A 70 -14.34 -12.25 8.76
CA LYS A 70 -14.26 -13.61 8.23
C LYS A 70 -12.82 -14.05 7.96
N ALA A 71 -12.02 -13.17 7.33
CA ALA A 71 -10.66 -13.50 6.88
C ALA A 71 -9.61 -13.54 8.02
N ALA A 72 -9.91 -12.95 9.17
CA ALA A 72 -9.03 -12.82 10.33
C ALA A 72 -9.82 -12.90 11.65
N GLY A 73 -10.95 -13.62 11.67
CA GLY A 73 -11.87 -13.68 12.81
C GLY A 73 -11.22 -14.12 14.11
N ASP A 74 -10.30 -15.09 14.04
CA ASP A 74 -9.55 -15.59 15.21
C ASP A 74 -8.65 -14.52 15.85
N LEU A 75 -8.22 -13.52 15.06
CA LEU A 75 -7.39 -12.40 15.55
C LEU A 75 -8.24 -11.26 16.10
N ILE A 76 -9.35 -10.94 15.43
CA ILE A 76 -10.19 -9.76 15.73
C ILE A 76 -11.19 -10.08 16.85
N GLY A 77 -11.64 -11.33 16.96
CA GLY A 77 -12.64 -11.75 17.93
C GLY A 77 -13.95 -10.95 17.81
N SER A 78 -14.34 -10.29 18.89
CA SER A 78 -15.58 -9.49 18.99
C SER A 78 -15.40 -8.00 18.69
N LEU A 79 -14.19 -7.54 18.33
CA LEU A 79 -13.92 -6.12 18.05
C LEU A 79 -14.75 -5.63 16.86
N GLY A 80 -15.30 -4.42 16.97
CA GLY A 80 -16.12 -3.81 15.93
C GLY A 80 -15.31 -3.09 14.85
N GLU A 81 -16.00 -2.53 13.87
CA GLU A 81 -15.39 -1.66 12.86
C GLU A 81 -14.61 -0.52 13.53
N ARG A 82 -13.34 -0.36 13.13
CA ARG A 82 -12.38 0.66 13.65
C ARG A 82 -11.98 0.49 15.13
N ASP A 83 -12.32 -0.63 15.77
CA ASP A 83 -11.70 -1.02 17.06
C ASP A 83 -10.35 -1.73 16.88
N TYR A 84 -9.90 -1.87 15.63
CA TYR A 84 -8.59 -2.39 15.29
C TYR A 84 -8.01 -1.66 14.08
N GLY A 85 -6.68 -1.64 14.01
CA GLY A 85 -5.90 -1.13 12.90
C GLY A 85 -5.24 -2.28 12.14
N ILE A 86 -4.97 -2.06 10.86
CA ILE A 86 -4.23 -3.00 10.02
C ILE A 86 -2.95 -2.34 9.51
N GLY A 87 -1.81 -2.96 9.80
CA GLY A 87 -0.54 -2.68 9.15
C GLY A 87 -0.36 -3.61 7.96
N GLN A 88 -0.37 -3.10 6.72
CA GLN A 88 0.05 -3.86 5.53
C GLN A 88 1.56 -3.70 5.38
N ILE A 89 2.31 -4.80 5.49
CA ILE A 89 3.76 -4.77 5.63
C ILE A 89 4.42 -5.71 4.61
N PHE A 90 5.49 -5.21 4.00
CA PHE A 90 6.45 -5.98 3.23
C PHE A 90 7.65 -6.27 4.11
N PHE A 91 7.83 -7.54 4.45
CA PHE A 91 9.03 -8.05 5.11
C PHE A 91 10.00 -8.65 4.08
N PRO A 92 11.27 -8.87 4.45
CA PRO A 92 12.19 -9.64 3.64
C PRO A 92 11.59 -10.99 3.22
N GLY A 93 11.92 -11.44 2.01
CA GLY A 93 11.46 -12.73 1.49
C GLY A 93 12.07 -13.94 2.20
N ASP A 94 13.28 -13.78 2.76
CA ASP A 94 13.93 -14.83 3.56
C ASP A 94 13.18 -15.08 4.86
N SER A 95 12.94 -16.35 5.17
CA SER A 95 12.11 -16.75 6.32
C SER A 95 12.70 -16.37 7.67
N ALA A 96 14.03 -16.40 7.82
CA ALA A 96 14.71 -16.07 9.06
C ALA A 96 14.74 -14.56 9.28
N GLU A 97 15.06 -13.78 8.25
CA GLU A 97 14.98 -12.32 8.30
C GLU A 97 13.55 -11.83 8.54
N CYS A 98 12.55 -12.42 7.87
CA CYS A 98 11.14 -12.10 8.09
C CYS A 98 10.72 -12.31 9.55
N LYS A 99 11.14 -13.42 10.17
CA LYS A 99 10.87 -13.69 11.59
C LYS A 99 11.54 -12.65 12.51
N ALA A 100 12.78 -12.28 12.22
CA ALA A 100 13.51 -11.27 12.99
C ALA A 100 12.83 -9.89 12.91
N GLU A 101 12.45 -9.46 11.71
CA GLU A 101 11.78 -8.18 11.49
C GLU A 101 10.37 -8.13 12.09
N LYS A 102 9.62 -9.25 12.07
CA LYS A 102 8.34 -9.35 12.80
C LYS A 102 8.53 -9.18 14.30
N ALA A 103 9.53 -9.83 14.89
CA ALA A 103 9.83 -9.68 16.33
C ALA A 103 10.24 -8.24 16.68
N ARG A 104 11.01 -7.57 15.80
CA ARG A 104 11.34 -6.15 15.94
C ARG A 104 10.10 -5.26 15.89
N PHE A 105 9.17 -5.56 14.96
CA PHE A 105 7.92 -4.84 14.83
C PHE A 105 7.03 -5.02 16.07
N GLU A 106 6.88 -6.25 16.54
CA GLU A 106 6.16 -6.59 17.78
C GLU A 106 6.68 -5.79 18.97
N LYS A 107 8.00 -5.74 19.14
CA LYS A 107 8.63 -4.94 20.19
C LYS A 107 8.31 -3.46 20.04
N CYS A 108 8.44 -2.89 18.84
CA CYS A 108 8.16 -1.48 18.59
C CYS A 108 6.69 -1.10 18.85
N VAL A 109 5.75 -1.99 18.48
CA VAL A 109 4.32 -1.82 18.77
C VAL A 109 4.07 -1.84 20.29
N ALA A 110 4.67 -2.78 21.00
CA ALA A 110 4.57 -2.87 22.46
C ALA A 110 5.18 -1.64 23.16
N ASP A 111 6.37 -1.19 22.74
CA ASP A 111 7.05 0.01 23.24
C ASP A 111 6.24 1.29 22.96
N SER A 112 5.37 1.26 21.94
CA SER A 112 4.43 2.35 21.61
C SER A 112 3.11 2.29 22.40
N GLY A 113 2.98 1.36 23.36
CA GLY A 113 1.78 1.17 24.17
C GLY A 113 0.59 0.57 23.40
N LEU A 114 0.84 -0.08 22.27
CA LEU A 114 -0.18 -0.71 21.44
C LEU A 114 -0.11 -2.23 21.58
N LYS A 115 -1.25 -2.89 21.38
CA LYS A 115 -1.35 -4.36 21.46
C LYS A 115 -1.50 -4.97 20.07
N LEU A 116 -0.55 -5.82 19.69
CA LEU A 116 -0.67 -6.69 18.52
C LEU A 116 -1.61 -7.86 18.84
N LEU A 117 -2.67 -8.02 18.05
CA LEU A 117 -3.59 -9.16 18.09
C LEU A 117 -3.00 -10.37 17.39
N GLY A 118 -2.27 -10.14 16.29
CA GLY A 118 -1.52 -11.16 15.59
C GLY A 118 -1.24 -10.82 14.14
N TRP A 119 -0.73 -11.82 13.43
CA TRP A 119 -0.31 -11.73 12.04
C TRP A 119 -1.24 -12.53 11.13
N ARG A 120 -1.61 -11.96 9.99
CA ARG A 120 -2.22 -12.67 8.86
C ARG A 120 -1.26 -12.65 7.68
N GLU A 121 -0.91 -13.82 7.17
CA GLU A 121 -0.25 -13.90 5.86
C GLU A 121 -1.25 -13.51 4.79
N VAL A 122 -0.89 -12.57 3.91
CA VAL A 122 -1.82 -12.12 2.89
C VAL A 122 -1.94 -13.22 1.82
N PRO A 123 -3.15 -13.72 1.52
CA PRO A 123 -3.32 -14.75 0.50
C PRO A 123 -3.03 -14.19 -0.89
N ILE A 124 -1.95 -14.67 -1.51
CA ILE A 124 -1.49 -14.23 -2.83
C ILE A 124 -1.50 -15.37 -3.87
N ASN A 125 -1.35 -14.99 -5.13
CA ASN A 125 -1.04 -15.87 -6.26
C ASN A 125 0.25 -15.39 -6.93
N ALA A 126 1.40 -15.91 -6.53
CA ALA A 126 2.70 -15.48 -7.05
C ALA A 126 2.98 -15.98 -8.50
N ASP A 127 2.18 -16.91 -9.02
CA ASP A 127 2.38 -17.50 -10.35
C ASP A 127 1.95 -16.57 -11.48
N VAL A 128 1.24 -15.48 -11.18
CA VAL A 128 0.91 -14.45 -12.17
C VAL A 128 2.07 -13.51 -12.47
N LEU A 129 3.13 -13.53 -11.65
CA LEU A 129 4.23 -12.58 -11.76
C LEU A 129 5.33 -13.06 -12.72
N GLY A 130 5.85 -12.14 -13.52
CA GLY A 130 7.12 -12.32 -14.21
C GLY A 130 8.28 -12.59 -13.25
N LYS A 131 9.32 -13.28 -13.74
CA LYS A 131 10.46 -13.75 -12.92
C LYS A 131 11.11 -12.62 -12.10
N LYS A 132 11.32 -11.44 -12.68
CA LYS A 132 11.97 -10.32 -11.98
C LYS A 132 11.16 -9.81 -10.79
N ALA A 133 9.84 -9.65 -10.94
CA ALA A 133 8.99 -9.25 -9.82
C ALA A 133 8.96 -10.32 -8.73
N ARG A 134 8.92 -11.60 -9.12
CA ARG A 134 8.93 -12.73 -8.20
C ARG A 134 10.24 -12.87 -7.42
N ASP A 135 11.37 -12.70 -8.07
CA ASP A 135 12.71 -12.81 -7.45
C ASP A 135 12.95 -11.76 -6.35
N CYS A 136 12.31 -10.59 -6.46
CA CYS A 136 12.39 -9.52 -5.47
C CYS A 136 11.10 -9.36 -4.63
N MET A 137 10.20 -10.33 -4.69
CA MET A 137 8.91 -10.28 -3.98
C MET A 137 9.13 -10.31 -2.46
N PRO A 138 8.56 -9.36 -1.70
CA PRO A 138 8.61 -9.39 -0.24
C PRO A 138 7.67 -10.45 0.32
N SER A 139 7.89 -10.83 1.57
CA SER A 139 6.88 -11.56 2.34
C SER A 139 5.79 -10.58 2.79
N ILE A 140 4.53 -10.80 2.40
CA ILE A 140 3.46 -9.83 2.58
C ILE A 140 2.56 -10.23 3.74
N TRP A 141 2.52 -9.39 4.78
CA TRP A 141 1.82 -9.67 6.02
C TRP A 141 0.94 -8.51 6.47
N GLN A 142 -0.11 -8.85 7.20
CA GLN A 142 -0.99 -7.92 7.88
C GLN A 142 -0.85 -8.05 9.40
N ALA A 143 -0.49 -6.96 10.07
CA ALA A 143 -0.51 -6.84 11.53
C ALA A 143 -1.86 -6.28 11.99
N PHE A 144 -2.55 -6.97 12.90
CA PHE A 144 -3.80 -6.49 13.50
C PHE A 144 -3.52 -5.87 14.86
N ILE A 145 -3.85 -4.60 15.05
CA ILE A 145 -3.58 -3.85 16.28
C ILE A 145 -4.89 -3.52 16.97
N GLU A 146 -5.02 -3.87 18.24
CA GLU A 146 -6.19 -3.49 19.04
C GLU A 146 -6.15 -1.99 19.37
N LYS A 147 -7.30 -1.32 19.23
CA LYS A 147 -7.45 0.05 19.68
C LYS A 147 -7.44 0.10 21.21
N PRO A 148 -6.61 0.95 21.85
CA PRO A 148 -6.67 1.16 23.30
C PRO A 148 -8.08 1.58 23.76
N ALA A 149 -8.46 1.16 24.98
CA ALA A 149 -9.79 1.41 25.53
C ALA A 149 -10.08 2.90 25.74
N ASP A 150 -9.05 3.66 26.13
CA ASP A 150 -9.06 5.12 26.36
C ASP A 150 -8.86 5.94 25.08
N CYS A 151 -8.76 5.30 23.92
CA CYS A 151 -8.58 5.96 22.63
C CYS A 151 -9.86 5.98 21.79
N ALA A 152 -10.21 7.13 21.21
CA ALA A 152 -11.32 7.25 20.28
C ALA A 152 -11.02 6.58 18.92
N ARG A 153 -12.05 6.02 18.27
CA ARG A 153 -11.94 5.44 16.91
C ARG A 153 -11.54 6.51 15.88
N GLY A 154 -10.95 6.06 14.78
CA GLY A 154 -10.67 6.92 13.63
C GLY A 154 -9.36 7.71 13.78
N LEU A 155 -9.42 9.05 13.73
CA LEU A 155 -8.23 9.89 13.66
C LEU A 155 -7.32 9.78 14.89
N GLU A 156 -7.87 9.70 16.09
CA GLU A 156 -7.07 9.58 17.31
C GLU A 156 -6.29 8.27 17.33
N PHE A 157 -6.95 7.16 16.99
CA PHE A 157 -6.26 5.88 16.88
C PHE A 157 -5.24 5.85 15.72
N ASP A 158 -5.57 6.42 14.56
CA ASP A 158 -4.64 6.54 13.43
C ASP A 158 -3.39 7.36 13.77
N LYS A 159 -3.48 8.35 14.67
CA LYS A 159 -2.31 9.08 15.18
C LYS A 159 -1.38 8.17 15.99
N LEU A 160 -1.92 7.27 16.81
CA LEU A 160 -1.12 6.29 17.55
C LEU A 160 -0.44 5.31 16.59
N LEU A 161 -1.18 4.78 15.61
CA LEU A 161 -0.64 3.90 14.56
C LEU A 161 0.44 4.61 13.73
N TYR A 162 0.24 5.89 13.39
CA TYR A 162 1.24 6.71 12.72
C TYR A 162 2.52 6.85 13.54
N LYS A 163 2.42 7.14 14.85
CA LYS A 163 3.58 7.25 15.74
C LYS A 163 4.34 5.93 15.84
N ALA A 164 3.64 4.81 16.04
CA ALA A 164 4.25 3.49 16.06
C ALA A 164 4.97 3.16 14.75
N ARG A 165 4.33 3.46 13.60
CA ARG A 165 4.97 3.34 12.28
C ARG A 165 6.25 4.15 12.19
N LEU A 166 6.19 5.42 12.60
CA LEU A 166 7.34 6.33 12.55
C LEU A 166 8.48 5.85 13.43
N SER A 167 8.20 5.40 14.66
CA SER A 167 9.19 4.82 15.58
C SER A 167 9.86 3.58 14.98
N PHE A 168 9.09 2.72 14.33
CA PHE A 168 9.62 1.52 13.67
C PHE A 168 10.51 1.87 12.48
N GLU A 169 10.04 2.78 11.60
CA GLU A 169 10.76 3.22 10.40
C GLU A 169 12.06 3.96 10.74
N LYS A 170 12.11 4.73 11.84
CA LYS A 170 13.33 5.42 12.29
C LYS A 170 14.46 4.48 12.68
N THR A 171 14.15 3.25 13.07
CA THR A 171 15.13 2.24 13.48
C THR A 171 15.29 1.13 12.44
N ASP A 172 14.60 1.22 11.31
CA ASP A 172 14.67 0.24 10.23
C ASP A 172 15.88 0.49 9.32
N ASN A 173 16.57 -0.59 8.95
CA ASN A 173 17.67 -0.55 7.99
C ASN A 173 17.18 -0.79 6.55
N HIS A 174 16.03 -0.23 6.18
CA HIS A 174 15.37 -0.36 4.88
C HIS A 174 15.02 -1.80 4.45
N LYS A 175 14.88 -2.72 5.42
CA LYS A 175 14.51 -4.12 5.16
C LYS A 175 13.00 -4.32 5.13
N THR A 176 12.26 -3.49 5.84
CA THR A 176 10.82 -3.62 6.03
C THR A 176 10.11 -2.37 5.52
N TYR A 177 9.03 -2.55 4.74
CA TYR A 177 8.24 -1.43 4.24
C TYR A 177 6.78 -1.53 4.66
N ILE A 178 6.31 -0.54 5.41
CA ILE A 178 4.92 -0.45 5.87
C ILE A 178 4.09 0.32 4.83
N CYS A 179 3.34 -0.40 4.00
CA CYS A 179 2.51 0.16 2.93
C CYS A 179 1.40 1.07 3.47
N SER A 180 0.74 0.62 4.53
CA SER A 180 -0.29 1.38 5.25
C SER A 180 -0.34 0.90 6.69
N PHE A 181 -0.63 1.81 7.62
CA PHE A 181 -0.88 1.44 9.02
C PHE A 181 -1.98 2.34 9.59
N SER A 182 -3.22 1.86 9.54
CA SER A 182 -4.42 2.66 9.81
C SER A 182 -5.58 1.77 10.24
N SER A 183 -6.55 2.36 10.93
CA SER A 183 -7.87 1.79 11.24
C SER A 183 -8.94 2.10 10.19
N ARG A 184 -8.60 2.91 9.17
CA ARG A 184 -9.55 3.41 8.18
C ARG A 184 -9.23 2.95 6.76
N THR A 185 -7.96 2.91 6.39
CA THR A 185 -7.53 2.64 5.01
C THR A 185 -6.42 1.60 4.95
N ILE A 186 -6.37 0.87 3.84
CA ILE A 186 -5.35 -0.13 3.56
C ILE A 186 -4.90 -0.04 2.11
N VAL A 187 -3.62 -0.31 1.86
CA VAL A 187 -3.01 -0.23 0.53
C VAL A 187 -2.60 -1.63 0.08
N TYR A 188 -3.12 -2.09 -1.06
CA TYR A 188 -2.64 -3.27 -1.78
C TYR A 188 -1.86 -2.79 -2.99
N LYS A 189 -0.56 -3.09 -3.06
CA LYS A 189 0.31 -2.61 -4.14
C LYS A 189 1.46 -3.56 -4.38
N GLY A 190 2.15 -3.39 -5.50
CA GLY A 190 3.32 -4.21 -5.78
C GLY A 190 3.86 -3.94 -7.17
N MET A 191 4.87 -4.73 -7.54
CA MET A 191 5.48 -4.69 -8.86
C MET A 191 4.65 -5.57 -9.82
N PHE A 192 3.71 -4.94 -10.52
CA PHE A 192 2.68 -5.62 -11.29
C PHE A 192 2.53 -4.99 -12.68
N LEU A 193 2.16 -5.79 -13.66
CA LEU A 193 1.38 -5.32 -14.81
C LEU A 193 -0.04 -4.93 -14.35
N VAL A 194 -0.70 -4.07 -15.11
CA VAL A 194 -2.01 -3.49 -14.69
C VAL A 194 -3.08 -4.54 -14.37
N HIS A 195 -3.08 -5.68 -15.05
CA HIS A 195 -4.06 -6.76 -14.85
C HIS A 195 -3.67 -7.74 -13.72
N GLU A 196 -2.42 -7.70 -13.24
CA GLU A 196 -1.93 -8.63 -12.23
C GLU A 196 -2.36 -8.25 -10.81
N LEU A 197 -2.61 -6.96 -10.53
CA LEU A 197 -2.99 -6.51 -9.18
C LEU A 197 -4.18 -7.30 -8.63
N ARG A 198 -5.24 -7.45 -9.44
CA ARG A 198 -6.47 -8.16 -9.06
C ARG A 198 -6.23 -9.65 -8.87
N THR A 199 -5.48 -10.28 -9.77
CA THR A 199 -5.28 -11.73 -9.77
C THR A 199 -4.23 -12.18 -8.76
N PHE A 200 -3.28 -11.31 -8.41
CA PHE A 200 -2.26 -11.53 -7.39
C PHE A 200 -2.84 -11.54 -5.98
N TYR A 201 -3.61 -10.52 -5.58
CA TYR A 201 -4.21 -10.46 -4.25
C TYR A 201 -5.59 -11.11 -4.22
N LYS A 202 -5.71 -12.27 -3.57
CA LYS A 202 -6.98 -13.00 -3.48
C LYS A 202 -8.06 -12.20 -2.75
N ASP A 203 -7.68 -11.34 -1.79
CA ASP A 203 -8.59 -10.43 -1.09
C ASP A 203 -9.37 -9.52 -2.06
N LEU A 204 -8.72 -9.05 -3.14
CA LEU A 204 -9.32 -8.15 -4.13
C LEU A 204 -10.32 -8.85 -5.07
N GLN A 205 -10.35 -10.19 -5.06
CA GLN A 205 -11.31 -11.00 -5.81
C GLN A 205 -12.54 -11.36 -4.97
N SER A 206 -12.51 -11.10 -3.66
CA SER A 206 -13.64 -11.38 -2.79
C SER A 206 -14.74 -10.34 -2.99
N LYS A 207 -15.95 -10.80 -3.33
CA LYS A 207 -17.16 -9.97 -3.41
C LYS A 207 -17.56 -9.36 -2.07
N GLU A 208 -17.01 -9.88 -0.97
CA GLU A 208 -17.26 -9.37 0.37
C GLU A 208 -16.35 -8.20 0.74
N TYR A 209 -15.31 -7.94 -0.05
CA TYR A 209 -14.50 -6.75 0.13
C TYR A 209 -15.26 -5.55 -0.44
N VAL A 210 -15.74 -4.68 0.44
CA VAL A 210 -16.51 -3.47 0.09
C VAL A 210 -15.77 -2.22 0.53
N SER A 211 -15.91 -1.15 -0.25
CA SER A 211 -15.36 0.17 0.09
C SER A 211 -16.29 1.26 -0.44
N SER A 212 -16.30 2.44 0.17
CA SER A 212 -16.94 3.63 -0.42
C SER A 212 -15.93 4.52 -1.16
N LEU A 213 -14.63 4.27 -1.00
CA LEU A 213 -13.52 4.97 -1.63
C LEU A 213 -12.50 3.98 -2.16
N ALA A 214 -12.10 4.13 -3.41
CA ALA A 214 -10.97 3.42 -3.98
C ALA A 214 -10.10 4.38 -4.79
N LEU A 215 -8.79 4.35 -4.57
CA LEU A 215 -7.79 5.13 -5.32
C LEU A 215 -6.78 4.17 -5.93
N VAL A 216 -6.66 4.17 -7.26
CA VAL A 216 -5.72 3.34 -8.00
C VAL A 216 -4.62 4.18 -8.62
N HIS A 217 -3.45 3.55 -8.78
CA HIS A 217 -2.32 4.13 -9.48
C HIS A 217 -1.59 3.06 -10.27
N SER A 218 -1.23 3.40 -11.52
CA SER A 218 -0.28 2.65 -12.35
C SER A 218 0.94 3.53 -12.57
N ARG A 219 2.13 3.02 -12.23
CA ARG A 219 3.39 3.73 -12.31
C ARG A 219 4.07 3.49 -13.66
N PHE A 220 4.82 4.51 -14.11
CA PHE A 220 5.77 4.45 -15.19
C PHE A 220 7.10 5.00 -14.65
N SER A 221 8.17 4.23 -14.79
CA SER A 221 9.48 4.47 -14.21
C SER A 221 10.51 4.64 -15.31
N THR A 222 11.35 5.65 -15.20
CA THR A 222 12.58 5.76 -16.00
C THR A 222 13.74 4.95 -15.42
N ASN A 223 13.54 4.30 -14.27
CA ASN A 223 14.52 3.39 -13.66
C ASN A 223 14.15 1.93 -13.92
N THR A 224 15.17 1.09 -14.17
CA THR A 224 15.05 -0.35 -14.46
C THR A 224 15.23 -1.25 -13.22
N ASN A 225 15.48 -0.67 -12.04
CA ASN A 225 15.66 -1.43 -10.80
C ASN A 225 14.29 -1.77 -10.18
N PRO A 226 13.98 -3.06 -10.05
CA PRO A 226 12.69 -3.51 -9.52
C PRO A 226 12.52 -3.06 -8.07
N SER A 227 11.33 -2.52 -7.74
CA SER A 227 11.06 -2.03 -6.39
C SER A 227 9.57 -2.04 -6.05
N TRP A 228 9.16 -3.06 -5.29
CA TRP A 228 7.79 -3.22 -4.79
C TRP A 228 7.29 -2.02 -3.97
N GLN A 229 8.15 -1.48 -3.11
CA GLN A 229 7.78 -0.37 -2.22
C GLN A 229 7.53 0.96 -2.94
N ARG A 230 8.13 1.16 -4.12
CA ARG A 230 7.96 2.38 -4.94
C ARG A 230 6.65 2.40 -5.71
N ALA A 231 5.92 1.30 -5.77
CA ALA A 231 4.56 1.31 -6.27
C ALA A 231 3.69 2.27 -5.44
N HIS A 232 2.70 2.86 -6.09
CA HIS A 232 1.71 3.73 -5.49
C HIS A 232 0.36 2.98 -5.40
N PRO A 233 -0.61 3.45 -4.61
CA PRO A 233 -0.60 4.65 -3.77
C PRO A 233 0.39 4.59 -2.60
N ASN A 234 0.79 5.77 -2.13
CA ASN A 234 1.36 5.95 -0.79
C ASN A 234 0.22 6.05 0.24
N ARG A 235 0.58 6.20 1.51
CA ARG A 235 -0.35 6.15 2.66
C ARG A 235 -1.51 7.15 2.59
N PHE A 236 -1.33 8.27 1.90
CA PHE A 236 -2.34 9.32 1.73
C PHE A 236 -2.41 9.90 0.30
N ILE A 237 -1.46 9.58 -0.57
CA ILE A 237 -1.29 10.26 -1.85
C ILE A 237 -0.96 9.26 -2.96
N ALA A 238 -1.58 9.47 -4.11
CA ALA A 238 -1.09 9.00 -5.41
C ALA A 238 -0.67 10.24 -6.21
N HIS A 239 0.43 10.15 -6.94
CA HIS A 239 1.02 11.29 -7.63
C HIS A 239 1.36 10.92 -9.07
N ASN A 240 0.84 11.69 -10.01
CA ASN A 240 1.10 11.58 -11.43
C ASN A 240 1.90 12.81 -11.85
N GLY A 241 3.07 12.60 -12.42
CA GLY A 241 4.04 13.65 -12.74
C GLY A 241 5.30 13.59 -11.87
N GLU A 242 6.11 14.65 -11.97
CA GLU A 242 7.42 14.76 -11.32
C GLU A 242 7.52 16.02 -10.46
N ILE A 243 8.12 15.91 -9.28
CA ILE A 243 8.40 17.06 -8.40
C ILE A 243 9.79 17.60 -8.73
N ASN A 244 9.87 18.52 -9.68
CA ASN A 244 11.13 19.07 -10.20
C ASN A 244 11.96 19.85 -9.15
N THR A 245 11.33 20.26 -8.05
CA THR A 245 11.97 20.98 -6.94
C THR A 245 12.26 20.10 -5.73
N ILE A 246 12.30 18.77 -5.89
CA ILE A 246 12.36 17.83 -4.76
C ILE A 246 13.53 18.08 -3.82
N ARG A 247 14.74 18.38 -4.34
CA ARG A 247 15.92 18.66 -3.51
C ARG A 247 15.70 19.86 -2.61
N GLY A 248 15.28 21.00 -3.16
CA GLY A 248 15.00 22.20 -2.36
C GLY A 248 13.85 22.02 -1.37
N ASN A 249 12.86 21.18 -1.69
CA ASN A 249 11.80 20.84 -0.73
C ASN A 249 12.34 19.99 0.44
N VAL A 250 13.22 19.03 0.16
CA VAL A 250 13.90 18.20 1.18
C VAL A 250 14.83 19.04 2.05
N ASP A 251 15.56 20.01 1.49
CA ASP A 251 16.45 20.88 2.29
C ASP A 251 15.65 21.78 3.23
N ARG A 252 14.50 22.33 2.78
CA ARG A 252 13.59 23.13 3.61
C ARG A 252 12.87 22.30 4.69
N MET A 253 12.49 21.06 4.32
CA MET A 253 12.45 19.87 5.18
C MET A 253 13.31 19.93 6.44
N LEU A 254 14.56 19.55 6.22
CA LEU A 254 15.61 19.36 7.22
C LEU A 254 15.85 20.62 8.05
N ALA A 255 15.85 21.80 7.42
CA ALA A 255 16.04 23.07 8.13
C ALA A 255 14.93 23.38 9.15
N ARG A 256 13.72 22.83 9.00
CA ARG A 256 12.61 23.01 9.95
C ARG A 256 12.60 21.94 11.04
N ASP A 257 13.08 20.74 10.74
CA ASP A 257 13.10 19.62 11.68
C ASP A 257 14.17 19.81 12.79
N GLY A 258 15.18 20.66 12.53
CA GLY A 258 16.08 21.18 13.56
C GLY A 258 17.02 20.14 14.18
N GLU A 259 17.45 19.14 13.40
CA GLU A 259 18.59 18.27 13.75
C GLU A 259 19.92 19.03 13.66
#